data_AF-H0T792-F1
#
_entry.id   AF-H0T792-F1
#
_cell.length_a   1.000
_cell.length_b   1.000
_cell.length_c   1.000
_cell.angle_alpha   90.00
_cell.angle_beta   90.00
_cell.angle_gamma   90.00
#
_symmetry.space_group_name_H-M   'P 1'
#
loop_
_entity.id
_entity.type
_entity.pdbx_description
1 polymer ?
#
loop_
_entity_poly.entity_id
_entity_poly.type
_entity_poly.pdbx_seq_one_letter_code
_entity_poly.pdbx_strand_id
1 'polypeptide(L)' 'MIDPKTKLCFGCGRTLPEIARWGRMSRDERLSVMDGLPTRMQDAGLPALARKRD' A
#
# COMPACT_ATOMS: atom_id res chain seq x y z
N MET A 1 8.85 -3.69 -6.13
CA MET A 1 8.68 -3.10 -7.47
C MET A 1 7.39 -2.28 -7.48
N ILE A 2 7.34 -1.18 -8.24
CA ILE A 2 6.16 -0.34 -8.40
C ILE A 2 5.51 -0.63 -9.75
N ASP A 3 4.19 -0.78 -9.78
CA ASP A 3 3.43 -0.87 -11.03
C ASP A 3 3.41 0.49 -11.74
N PRO A 4 3.91 0.59 -12.99
CA PRO A 4 4.02 1.88 -13.68
C PRO A 4 2.67 2.49 -14.04
N LYS A 5 1.58 1.71 -14.12
CA LYS A 5 0.25 2.21 -14.48
C LYS A 5 -0.47 2.81 -13.28
N THR A 6 -0.58 2.05 -12.19
CA THR A 6 -1.34 2.41 -10.98
C THR A 6 -0.49 3.14 -9.93
N LYS A 7 0.84 3.12 -10.07
CA LYS A 7 1.81 3.67 -9.12
C LYS A 7 1.80 2.99 -7.74
N LEU A 8 1.20 1.81 -7.65
CA LEU A 8 1.16 1.02 -6.42
C LEU A 8 2.35 0.06 -6.34
N CYS A 9 2.82 -0.22 -5.13
CA CYS A 9 3.79 -1.28 -4.89
C CYS A 9 3.13 -2.65 -5.05
N PHE A 10 3.70 -3.52 -5.90
CA PHE A 10 3.22 -4.89 -6.09
C PHE A 10 3.16 -5.72 -4.79
N GLY A 11 3.99 -5.41 -3.81
CA GLY A 11 4.06 -6.17 -2.56
C GLY A 11 3.14 -5.64 -1.46
N CYS A 12 2.93 -4.32 -1.39
CA CYS A 12 2.25 -3.72 -0.25
C CYS A 12 1.14 -2.73 -0.61
N GLY A 13 0.81 -2.54 -1.89
CA GLY A 13 -0.27 -1.66 -2.34
C GLY A 13 -0.09 -0.17 -2.04
N ARG A 14 1.00 0.24 -1.37
CA ARG A 14 1.33 1.64 -1.09
C ARG A 14 2.02 2.30 -2.29
N THR A 15 1.84 3.60 -2.42
CA THR A 15 2.55 4.46 -3.37
C THR A 15 3.95 4.81 -2.88
N LEU A 16 4.83 5.27 -3.78
CA LEU A 16 6.16 5.75 -3.39
C LEU A 16 6.15 6.90 -2.37
N PRO A 17 5.27 7.92 -2.49
CA PRO A 17 5.17 8.96 -1.46
C PRO A 17 4.76 8.43 -0.09
N GLU A 18 3.80 7.51 -0.03
CA GLU A 18 3.37 6.88 1.23
C GLU A 18 4.51 6.09 1.89
N ILE A 19 5.30 5.37 1.09
CA ILE A 19 6.48 4.64 1.57
C ILE A 19 7.54 5.61 2.10
N ALA A 20 7.86 6.67 1.34
CA ALA A 20 8.89 7.65 1.70
C ALA A 20 8.56 8.42 2.99
N ARG A 21 7.29 8.76 3.20
CA ARG A 21 6.86 9.51 4.39
C ARG A 21 6.40 8.63 5.55
N TRP A 22 6.40 7.30 5.41
CA TRP A 22 5.82 6.36 6.37
C TRP A 22 6.25 6.61 7.82
N GLY A 23 7.56 6.81 8.03
CA GLY A 23 8.13 7.07 9.36
C GLY A 23 7.65 8.37 10.01
N ARG A 24 7.19 9.34 9.20
CA ARG A 24 6.68 10.65 9.66
C ARG A 24 5.16 10.69 9.82
N MET A 25 4.45 9.69 9.30
CA MET A 25 2.99 9.58 9.49
C MET A 25 2.65 9.25 10.94
N SER A 26 1.59 9.87 11.43
CA SER A 26 0.90 9.49 12.67
C SER A 26 0.31 8.08 12.57
N ARG A 27 -0.05 7.52 13.72
CA ARG A 27 -0.70 6.20 13.79
C ARG A 27 -2.00 6.17 12.98
N ASP A 28 -2.82 7.20 13.11
CA ASP A 28 -4.14 7.25 12.45
C ASP A 28 -4.00 7.40 10.92
N GLU A 29 -3.02 8.20 10.46
CA GLU A 29 -2.68 8.25 9.03
C GLU A 29 -2.24 6.88 8.50
N ARG A 30 -1.38 6.16 9.24
CA ARG A 30 -0.94 4.81 8.84
C ARG A 30 -2.11 3.83 8.78
N LEU A 31 -3.03 3.89 9.75
CA LEU A 31 -4.22 3.03 9.78
C LEU A 31 -5.15 3.34 8.60
N SER A 32 -5.42 4.60 8.33
CA SER A 32 -6.22 5.03 7.18
C SER A 32 -5.61 4.55 5.86
N VAL A 33 -4.29 4.64 5.71
CA VAL A 33 -3.60 4.09 4.53
C VAL A 33 -3.77 2.58 4.45
N MET A 34 -3.52 1.85 5.55
CA MET A 34 -3.59 0.38 5.59
C MET A 34 -4.98 -0.17 5.28
N ASP A 35 -6.03 0.50 5.76
CA ASP A 35 -7.43 0.13 5.55
C ASP A 35 -7.79 0.13 4.06
N GLY A 36 -7.24 1.06 3.28
CA GLY A 36 -7.49 1.18 1.84
C GLY A 36 -6.66 0.24 0.95
N LEU A 37 -5.60 -0.41 1.46
CA LEU A 37 -4.68 -1.20 0.61
C LEU A 37 -5.35 -2.39 -0.07
N PRO A 38 -6.16 -3.23 0.60
CA PRO A 38 -6.79 -4.38 -0.03
C PRO A 38 -7.68 -3.99 -1.22
N THR A 39 -8.48 -2.94 -1.07
CA THR A 39 -9.35 -2.42 -2.13
C THR A 39 -8.53 -1.89 -3.30
N ARG A 40 -7.51 -1.06 -3.04
CA ARG A 40 -6.62 -0.53 -4.09
C ARG A 40 -5.96 -1.65 -4.90
N MET A 41 -5.54 -2.74 -4.24
CA MET A 41 -4.93 -3.87 -4.93
C MET A 41 -5.94 -4.63 -5.79
N GLN A 42 -7.16 -4.84 -5.30
CA GLN A 42 -8.23 -5.47 -6.08
C GLN A 42 -8.60 -4.65 -7.32
N ASP A 43 -8.80 -3.34 -7.15
CA ASP A 43 -9.15 -2.43 -8.25
C ASP A 43 -8.03 -2.36 -9.30
N ALA A 44 -6.78 -2.52 -8.87
CA ALA A 44 -5.61 -2.54 -9.73
C ALA A 44 -5.34 -3.90 -10.40
N GLY A 45 -6.13 -4.94 -10.09
CA GLY A 45 -5.87 -6.31 -10.54
C GLY A 45 -4.56 -6.89 -10.00
N LEU A 46 -4.05 -6.33 -8.90
CA LEU A 46 -2.85 -6.81 -8.22
C LEU A 46 -3.20 -7.93 -7.24
N PRO A 47 -2.28 -8.89 -7.01
CA PRO A 47 -2.53 -9.96 -6.06
C PRO A 47 -2.84 -9.39 -4.67
N ALA A 48 -3.87 -9.92 -4.01
CA ALA A 48 -4.25 -9.46 -2.68
C ALA A 48 -3.04 -9.51 -1.72
N LEU A 49 -2.96 -8.51 -0.86
CA LEU A 49 -1.88 -8.37 0.12
C LEU A 49 -1.88 -9.60 1.04
N ALA A 50 -1.02 -10.58 0.76
CA ALA A 50 -0.80 -11.69 1.67
C ALA A 50 -0.14 -11.12 2.92
N ARG A 51 -0.89 -10.99 4.02
CA ARG A 51 -0.34 -10.63 5.33
C ARG A 51 0.82 -11.58 5.62
N LYS A 52 2.05 -11.10 5.46
CA LYS A 52 3.18 -11.74 6.12
C LYS A 52 3.03 -11.41 7.60
N ARG A 53 2.55 -12.38 8.38
CA ARG A 53 2.80 -12.39 9.83
C ARG A 53 4.28 -12.68 9.97
N ASP A 54 4.97 -11.77 10.66
CA ASP A 54 6.35 -11.95 11.11
C ASP A 54 6.52 -13.27 11.87
#